data_AF-A0A136H4J7-F1
#
_entry.id   AF-A0A136H4J7-F1
#
_cell.length_a   1.000
_cell.length_b   1.000
_cell.length_c   1.000
_cell.angle_alpha   90.00
_cell.angle_beta   90.00
_cell.angle_gamma   90.00
#
_symmetry.space_group_name_H-M   'P 1'
#
loop_
_entity.id
_entity.type
_entity.pdbx_description
1 polymer ?
#
loop_
_entity_poly.entity_id
_entity_poly.type
_entity_poly.pdbx_seq_one_letter_code
_entity_poly.pdbx_strand_id
1 'polypeptide(L)' 'MIEEFDVKKETEKAKQLTKAIRKPRFYRSSLDEHADILIALHRAGNTTAQIHRFLVKEKKVSVAWSTVYRWVKKNG' A
#
# COMPACT_ATOMS: atom_id res chain seq x y z
N MET A 1 -39.81 -17.46 21.09
CA MET A 1 -39.96 -16.32 20.16
C MET A 1 -38.62 -16.13 19.48
N ILE A 2 -38.57 -16.28 18.15
CA ILE A 2 -37.37 -15.99 17.37
C ILE A 2 -37.32 -14.46 17.30
N GLU A 3 -36.30 -13.85 17.92
CA GLU A 3 -36.04 -12.42 17.73
C GLU A 3 -35.86 -12.16 16.23
N GLU A 4 -36.66 -11.24 15.69
CA GLU A 4 -36.64 -10.88 14.27
C GLU A 4 -35.26 -10.31 13.94
N PHE A 5 -34.54 -11.00 13.04
CA PHE A 5 -33.16 -10.64 12.68
C PHE A 5 -33.15 -9.34 11.84
N ASP A 6 -32.85 -8.22 12.48
CA ASP A 6 -32.69 -6.94 11.79
C ASP A 6 -31.33 -6.86 11.07
N VAL A 7 -31.38 -7.20 9.78
CA VAL A 7 -30.23 -7.17 8.87
C VAL A 7 -29.52 -5.82 8.86
N LYS A 8 -30.24 -4.70 8.97
CA LYS A 8 -29.64 -3.36 8.91
C LYS A 8 -28.85 -3.07 10.18
N LYS A 9 -29.45 -3.38 11.34
CA LYS A 9 -28.81 -3.23 12.65
C LYS A 9 -27.55 -4.08 12.77
N GLU A 10 -27.60 -5.34 12.34
CA GLU A 10 -26.44 -6.22 12.39
C GLU A 10 -25.35 -5.83 11.37
N THR A 11 -25.74 -5.33 10.19
CA THR A 11 -24.79 -4.79 9.20
C THR A 11 -24.04 -3.57 9.74
N GLU A 12 -24.73 -2.65 10.42
CA GLU A 12 -24.09 -1.47 11.00
C GLU A 12 -23.16 -1.84 12.17
N LYS A 13 -23.56 -2.79 13.02
CA LYS A 13 -22.67 -3.36 14.04
C LYS A 13 -21.42 -3.98 13.42
N ALA A 14 -21.56 -4.76 12.35
CA ALA A 14 -20.42 -5.38 11.66
C ALA A 14 -19.45 -4.35 11.07
N LYS A 15 -19.97 -3.24 10.49
CA LYS A 15 -19.14 -2.13 10.00
C LYS A 15 -18.40 -1.41 11.13
N GLN A 16 -19.07 -1.16 12.25
CA GLN A 16 -18.48 -0.51 13.42
C GLN A 16 -17.37 -1.38 14.04
N LEU A 17 -17.62 -2.69 14.19
CA LEU A 17 -16.61 -3.65 14.65
C LEU A 17 -15.42 -3.69 13.69
N THR A 18 -15.67 -3.75 12.38
CA THR A 18 -14.60 -3.70 11.37
C THR A 18 -13.76 -2.42 11.49
N LYS A 19 -14.40 -1.26 11.71
CA LYS A 19 -13.71 0.02 11.89
C LYS A 19 -12.89 0.05 13.18
N ALA A 20 -13.41 -0.52 14.27
CA ALA A 20 -12.73 -0.59 15.56
C ALA A 20 -11.52 -1.55 15.54
N ILE A 21 -11.64 -2.71 14.88
CA ILE A 21 -10.59 -3.72 14.77
C ILE A 21 -9.49 -3.28 13.79
N ARG A 22 -9.86 -2.52 12.75
CA ARG A 22 -8.91 -2.06 11.73
C ARG A 22 -7.84 -1.19 12.38
N LYS A 23 -6.67 -1.79 12.62
CA LYS A 23 -5.45 -1.04 12.90
C LYS A 23 -5.23 -0.06 11.73
N PRO A 24 -5.02 1.24 11.98
CA PRO A 24 -4.53 2.13 10.94
C PRO A 24 -3.19 1.55 10.49
N ARG A 25 -3.15 0.96 9.29
CA ARG A 25 -1.94 0.34 8.74
C ARG A 25 -0.89 1.42 8.59
N PHE A 26 0.00 1.53 9.57
CA PHE A 26 1.21 2.34 9.50
C PHE A 26 2.42 1.41 9.34
N TYR A 27 2.38 0.57 8.30
CA TYR A 27 3.61 -0.09 7.87
C TYR A 27 4.30 0.85 6.90
N ARG A 28 5.46 1.37 7.32
CA ARG A 28 6.38 2.05 6.41
C ARG A 28 6.76 1.06 5.31
N SER A 29 6.69 1.51 4.06
CA SER A 29 7.18 0.70 2.94
C SER A 29 8.69 0.57 3.08
N SER A 30 9.25 -0.59 2.73
CA SER A 30 10.70 -0.71 2.58
C SER A 30 11.25 0.25 1.52
N LEU A 31 10.41 0.73 0.60
CA LEU A 31 10.76 1.74 -0.38
C LEU A 31 10.91 3.14 0.21
N ASP A 32 10.34 3.40 1.39
CA ASP A 32 10.43 4.70 2.05
C ASP A 32 11.89 5.03 2.44
N GLU A 33 12.73 4.01 2.69
CA GLU A 33 14.18 4.16 2.94
C GLU A 33 14.95 4.65 1.70
N HIS A 34 14.38 4.46 0.50
CA HIS A 34 14.99 4.86 -0.76
C HIS A 34 14.21 5.98 -1.46
N ALA A 35 13.33 6.67 -0.72
CA ALA A 35 12.36 7.59 -1.30
C ALA A 35 12.99 8.65 -2.20
N ASP A 36 14.05 9.31 -1.73
CA ASP A 36 14.72 10.39 -2.47
C ASP A 36 15.23 9.92 -3.85
N ILE A 37 15.86 8.73 -3.89
CA ILE A 37 16.41 8.16 -5.13
C ILE A 37 15.27 7.75 -6.07
N LEU A 38 14.22 7.13 -5.54
CA LEU A 38 13.09 6.66 -6.35
C LEU A 38 12.32 7.83 -6.96
N ILE A 39 12.11 8.90 -6.20
CA ILE A 39 11.48 10.13 -6.68
C ILE A 39 12.38 10.80 -7.73
N ALA A 40 13.69 10.89 -7.50
CA ALA A 40 14.63 11.46 -8.47
C ALA A 40 14.63 10.67 -9.80
N LEU A 41 14.68 9.34 -9.74
CA LEU A 41 14.60 8.48 -10.94
C LEU A 41 13.28 8.67 -11.68
N HIS A 42 12.16 8.77 -10.95
CA HIS A 42 10.86 8.99 -11.57
C HIS A 42 10.78 10.35 -12.27
N ARG A 43 11.23 11.42 -11.61
CA ARG A 43 11.28 12.78 -12.18
C ARG A 43 12.21 12.89 -13.39
N ALA A 44 13.25 12.06 -13.43
CA ALA A 44 14.12 11.92 -14.61
C ALA A 44 13.47 11.16 -15.78
N GLY A 45 12.19 10.77 -15.68
CA GLY A 45 11.43 10.12 -16.75
C GLY A 45 11.59 8.60 -16.80
N ASN A 46 12.21 7.97 -15.79
CA ASN A 46 12.31 6.52 -15.75
C ASN A 46 10.93 5.88 -15.54
N THR A 47 10.67 4.83 -16.31
CA THR A 47 9.50 3.98 -16.14
C THR A 47 9.59 3.18 -14.83
N THR A 48 8.45 2.77 -14.30
CA THR A 48 8.40 1.96 -13.08
C THR A 48 9.16 0.64 -13.21
N ALA A 49 9.20 0.05 -14.42
CA ALA A 49 9.97 -1.16 -14.69
C ALA A 49 11.49 -0.93 -14.59
N GLN A 50 11.98 0.22 -15.06
CA GLN A 50 13.39 0.60 -14.91
C GLN A 50 13.75 0.84 -13.44
N ILE A 51 12.88 1.54 -12.70
CA ILE A 51 13.05 1.77 -11.26
C ILE A 51 13.08 0.44 -10.48
N HIS A 52 12.18 -0.48 -10.81
CA HIS A 52 12.17 -1.83 -10.21
C HIS A 52 13.46 -2.60 -10.51
N ARG A 53 13.95 -2.54 -11.75
CA ARG A 53 15.22 -3.19 -12.13
C ARG A 53 16.40 -2.61 -11.35
N PHE A 54 16.46 -1.28 -11.20
CA PHE A 54 17.46 -0.60 -10.38
C PHE A 54 17.42 -1.07 -8.91
N LEU A 55 16.23 -1.16 -8.31
CA LEU A 55 16.07 -1.65 -6.94
C LEU A 55 16.63 -3.07 -6.75
N VAL A 56 16.30 -3.99 -7.67
CA VAL A 56 16.74 -5.38 -7.58
C VAL A 56 18.25 -5.52 -7.87
N LYS A 57 18.77 -4.78 -8.84
CA LYS A 57 20.15 -4.96 -9.32
C LYS A 57 21.18 -4.16 -8.53
N GLU A 58 20.88 -2.91 -8.22
CA GLU A 58 21.81 -2.00 -7.55
C GLU A 58 21.60 -1.98 -6.02
N LYS A 59 20.34 -1.90 -5.57
CA LYS A 59 20.02 -1.82 -4.15
C LYS A 59 19.77 -3.17 -3.48
N LYS A 60 19.72 -4.26 -4.26
CA LYS A 60 19.41 -5.63 -3.80
C LYS A 60 18.08 -5.73 -3.03
N VAL A 61 17.13 -4.83 -3.33
CA VAL A 61 15.80 -4.81 -2.71
C VAL A 61 14.85 -5.70 -3.51
N SER A 62 14.45 -6.82 -2.90
CA SER A 62 13.45 -7.72 -3.49
C SER A 62 12.04 -7.25 -3.16
N VAL A 63 11.39 -6.59 -4.11
CA VAL A 63 10.00 -6.15 -4.03
C VAL A 63 9.26 -6.50 -5.32
N ALA A 64 7.95 -6.72 -5.22
CA ALA A 64 7.12 -6.87 -6.42
C ALA A 64 7.08 -5.58 -7.23
N TRP A 65 7.09 -5.69 -8.55
CA TRP A 65 6.95 -4.54 -9.45
C TRP A 65 5.70 -3.71 -9.15
N SER A 66 4.58 -4.37 -8.83
CA SER A 66 3.32 -3.70 -8.48
C SER A 66 3.42 -2.86 -7.20
N THR A 67 4.30 -3.23 -6.27
CA THR A 67 4.59 -2.42 -5.08
C THR A 67 5.31 -1.15 -5.47
N VAL A 68 6.31 -1.24 -6.35
CA VAL A 68 7.02 -0.05 -6.88
C VAL A 68 6.06 0.85 -7.65
N TYR A 69 5.19 0.27 -8.50
CA TYR A 69 4.17 1.02 -9.23
C TYR A 69 3.25 1.80 -8.30
N ARG A 70 2.66 1.13 -7.30
CA ARG A 70 1.77 1.79 -6.34
C ARG A 70 2.50 2.85 -5.52
N TRP A 71 3.74 2.59 -5.14
CA TRP A 71 4.55 3.52 -4.35
C TRP A 71 4.91 4.76 -5.16
N VAL A 72 5.43 4.60 -6.38
CA VAL A 72 5.77 5.72 -7.28
C VAL A 72 4.52 6.53 -7.63
N LYS A 73 3.40 5.88 -7.97
CA LYS A 73 2.13 6.57 -8.24
C LYS A 73 1.61 7.40 -7.05
N LYS A 74 1.98 7.02 -5.83
CA LYS A 74 1.54 7.69 -4.59
C LYS A 74 2.48 8.85 -4.20
N ASN A 75 3.79 8.69 -4.39
CA ASN A 75 4.81 9.57 -3.79
C ASN A 75 5.70 10.30 -4.81
N GLY A 76 5.71 9.87 -6.07
CA GLY A 76 6.55 10.39 -7.15
C GLY A 76 5.89 11.53 -7.91
#